data_AF-A0A957C3Q4-F1
#
_entry.id   AF-A0A957C3Q4-F1
#
_cell.length_a   1.000
_cell.length_b   1.000
_cell.length_c   1.000
_cell.angle_alpha   90.00
_cell.angle_beta   90.00
_cell.angle_gamma   90.00
#
_symmetry.space_group_name_H-M   'P 1'
#
loop_
_entity.id
_entity.type
_entity.pdbx_description
1 polymer ?
#
loop_
_entity_poly.entity_id
_entity_poly.type
_entity_poly.pdbx_seq_one_letter_code
_entity_poly.pdbx_strand_id
1 'polypeptide(L)'
;MGTFDKEYLKKLEDRQKDWKSMTLDKLLQRKPERLGKFMTQSSVPVERVYTPLDIADFDYERDLGMPGEYPYTRGIHATGYRGKPWTMRMFAGFGTAEETNERFKYLVENGNMGLSVAFDLATLMGYDTDAPEALGEFGKCGVAISSLKDMEILFDGIPLDKIS
;
A
#
# COMPACT_ATOMS: atom_id res chain seq x y z
N MET A 1 -8.56 5.67 -30.79
CA MET A 1 -10.00 5.99 -31.05
C MET A 1 -10.62 5.97 -29.67
N GLY A 2 -11.11 7.10 -29.15
CA GLY A 2 -11.51 7.21 -27.73
C GLY A 2 -12.60 6.21 -27.36
N THR A 3 -12.60 5.74 -26.12
CA THR A 3 -13.51 4.67 -25.68
C THR A 3 -14.98 5.10 -25.65
N PHE A 4 -15.23 6.40 -25.50
CA PHE A 4 -16.58 6.94 -25.41
C PHE A 4 -17.06 7.46 -26.76
N ASP A 5 -18.34 7.20 -27.06
CA ASP A 5 -19.01 7.75 -28.22
C ASP A 5 -19.05 9.29 -28.16
N LYS A 6 -18.76 9.94 -29.28
CA LYS A 6 -18.66 11.41 -29.35
C LYS A 6 -20.01 12.10 -29.15
N GLU A 7 -21.10 11.51 -29.61
CA GLU A 7 -22.44 12.08 -29.43
C GLU A 7 -22.85 11.98 -27.96
N TYR A 8 -22.53 10.86 -27.30
CA TYR A 8 -22.71 10.69 -25.86
C TYR A 8 -21.92 11.72 -25.05
N LEU A 9 -20.62 11.90 -25.35
CA LEU A 9 -19.79 12.90 -24.66
C LEU A 9 -20.37 14.31 -24.83
N LYS A 10 -20.83 14.67 -26.03
CA LYS A 10 -21.44 15.98 -26.27
C LYS A 10 -22.72 16.19 -25.43
N LYS A 11 -23.62 15.19 -25.40
CA LYS A 11 -24.84 15.23 -24.56
C LYS A 11 -24.49 15.39 -23.08
N LEU A 12 -23.44 14.71 -22.63
CA LEU A 12 -22.97 14.79 -21.25
C LEU A 12 -22.38 16.18 -20.93
N GLU A 13 -21.64 16.77 -21.86
CA GLU A 13 -21.10 18.13 -21.72
C GLU A 13 -22.24 19.17 -21.56
N ASP A 14 -23.26 19.09 -22.41
CA ASP A 14 -24.45 19.95 -22.32
C ASP A 14 -25.18 19.75 -20.98
N ARG A 15 -25.36 18.49 -20.56
CA ARG A 15 -25.98 18.16 -19.27
C ARG A 15 -25.18 18.72 -18.08
N GLN A 16 -23.85 18.68 -18.14
CA GLN A 16 -22.97 19.19 -17.09
C GLN A 16 -23.01 20.72 -17.03
N LYS A 17 -23.12 21.42 -18.18
CA LYS A 17 -23.35 22.87 -18.25
C LYS A 17 -24.70 23.26 -17.65
N ASP A 18 -25.76 22.51 -17.97
CA ASP A 18 -27.09 22.73 -17.40
C ASP A 18 -27.09 22.51 -15.89
N TRP A 19 -26.46 21.44 -15.41
CA TRP A 19 -26.32 21.21 -13.97
C TRP A 19 -25.56 22.34 -13.26
N LYS A 20 -24.44 22.78 -13.86
CA LYS A 20 -23.64 23.87 -13.29
C LYS A 20 -24.47 25.14 -13.12
N SER A 21 -25.15 25.56 -14.19
CA SER A 21 -25.94 26.80 -14.18
C SER A 21 -27.24 26.69 -13.37
N MET A 22 -27.99 25.60 -13.53
CA MET A 22 -29.33 25.48 -12.98
C MET A 22 -29.35 24.98 -11.53
N THR A 23 -28.31 24.27 -11.10
CA THR A 23 -28.24 23.62 -9.78
C THR A 23 -27.06 24.12 -8.95
N LEU A 24 -25.83 23.98 -9.46
CA LEU A 24 -24.63 24.26 -8.67
C LEU A 24 -24.48 25.75 -8.32
N ASP A 25 -24.54 26.63 -9.32
CA ASP A 25 -24.30 28.06 -9.12
C ASP A 25 -25.34 28.68 -8.18
N LYS A 26 -26.62 28.27 -8.31
CA LYS A 26 -27.69 28.68 -7.39
C LYS A 26 -27.41 28.25 -5.95
N LEU A 27 -26.81 27.09 -5.75
CA LEU A 27 -26.45 26.61 -4.42
C LEU A 27 -25.24 27.37 -3.88
N LEU A 28 -24.19 27.56 -4.68
CA LEU A 28 -22.97 28.26 -4.26
C LEU A 28 -23.24 29.72 -3.90
N GLN A 29 -24.17 30.39 -4.58
CA GLN A 29 -24.63 31.74 -4.23
C GLN A 29 -25.28 31.80 -2.84
N ARG A 30 -26.04 30.76 -2.47
CA ARG A 30 -26.71 30.69 -1.16
C ARG A 30 -25.79 30.18 -0.06
N LYS A 31 -24.90 29.26 -0.40
CA LYS A 31 -24.02 28.56 0.52
C LYS A 31 -22.72 28.19 -0.19
N PRO A 32 -21.63 28.96 0.02
CA PRO A 32 -20.36 28.65 -0.59
C PRO A 32 -19.77 27.36 -0.02
N GLU A 33 -18.81 26.80 -0.74
CA GLU A 33 -18.04 25.67 -0.26
C GLU A 33 -17.07 26.06 0.85
N ARG A 34 -16.63 25.05 1.61
CA ARG A 34 -15.75 25.23 2.77
C ARG A 34 -14.35 25.73 2.40
N LEU A 35 -13.89 25.41 1.20
CA LEU A 35 -12.55 25.74 0.71
C LEU A 35 -12.66 26.28 -0.71
N GLY A 36 -11.73 27.15 -1.11
CA GLY A 36 -11.67 27.65 -2.49
C GLY A 36 -11.17 26.61 -3.50
N LYS A 37 -10.36 25.65 -3.04
CA LYS A 37 -9.91 24.48 -3.81
C LYS A 37 -9.86 23.26 -2.91
N PHE A 38 -10.25 22.12 -3.46
CA PHE A 38 -10.05 20.82 -2.81
C PHE A 38 -8.85 20.16 -3.47
N MET A 39 -7.94 19.63 -2.65
CA MET A 39 -6.71 18.99 -3.11
C MET A 39 -6.44 17.73 -2.29
N THR A 40 -5.77 16.77 -2.90
CA THR A 40 -5.21 15.62 -2.19
C THR A 40 -4.02 16.08 -1.32
N GLN A 41 -3.55 15.21 -0.41
CA GLN A 41 -2.35 15.47 0.39
C GLN A 41 -1.09 15.68 -0.46
N SER A 42 -1.06 15.11 -1.67
CA SER A 42 0.01 15.31 -2.65
C SER A 42 -0.20 16.54 -3.54
N SER A 43 -1.10 17.47 -3.15
CA SER A 43 -1.39 18.72 -3.86
C SER A 43 -1.97 18.56 -5.27
N VAL A 44 -2.67 17.44 -5.51
CA VAL A 44 -3.43 17.25 -6.77
C VAL A 44 -4.82 17.85 -6.61
N PRO A 45 -5.26 18.79 -7.48
CA PRO A 45 -6.62 19.31 -7.47
C PRO A 45 -7.68 18.21 -7.62
N VAL A 46 -8.73 18.30 -6.82
CA VAL A 46 -9.87 17.38 -6.86
C VAL A 46 -11.09 18.14 -7.36
N GLU A 47 -11.58 17.75 -8.53
CA GLU A 47 -12.79 18.32 -9.11
C GLU A 47 -14.04 17.87 -8.34
N ARG A 48 -15.10 18.66 -8.42
CA ARG A 48 -16.35 18.40 -7.67
C ARG A 48 -17.02 17.10 -8.07
N VAL A 49 -16.90 16.74 -9.34
CA VAL A 49 -17.44 15.50 -9.91
C VAL A 49 -16.59 15.12 -11.11
N TYR A 50 -16.25 13.84 -11.20
CA TYR A 50 -15.59 13.25 -12.36
C TYR A 50 -16.61 12.47 -13.17
N THR A 51 -16.47 12.54 -14.48
CA THR A 51 -17.38 12.01 -15.50
C THR A 51 -16.56 11.41 -16.65
N PRO A 52 -17.20 10.72 -17.61
CA PRO A 52 -16.51 10.32 -18.84
C PRO A 52 -15.80 11.43 -19.62
N LEU A 53 -16.19 12.71 -19.44
CA LEU A 53 -15.50 13.84 -20.06
C LEU A 53 -14.06 14.00 -19.54
N ASP A 54 -13.82 13.65 -18.28
CA ASP A 54 -12.52 13.78 -17.62
C ASP A 54 -11.53 12.69 -18.07
N ILE A 55 -12.03 11.67 -18.79
CA ILE A 55 -11.26 10.56 -19.35
C ILE A 55 -11.62 10.34 -20.82
N ALA A 56 -12.00 11.39 -21.56
CA ALA A 56 -12.48 11.30 -22.93
C ALA A 56 -11.47 10.62 -23.89
N ASP A 57 -10.17 10.82 -23.66
CA ASP A 57 -9.06 10.26 -24.44
C ASP A 57 -8.53 8.93 -23.89
N PHE A 58 -9.18 8.38 -22.86
CA PHE A 58 -8.79 7.11 -22.25
C PHE A 58 -9.02 5.95 -23.20
N ASP A 59 -8.02 5.08 -23.29
CA ASP A 59 -8.03 3.87 -24.11
C ASP A 59 -7.91 2.65 -23.18
N TYR A 60 -8.94 1.81 -23.13
CA TYR A 60 -8.98 0.69 -22.19
C TYR A 60 -7.88 -0.34 -22.46
N GLU A 61 -7.53 -0.61 -23.70
CA GLU A 61 -6.51 -1.60 -24.02
C GLU A 61 -5.12 -1.05 -23.69
N ARG A 62 -4.87 0.22 -24.02
CA ARG A 62 -3.56 0.86 -23.79
C ARG A 62 -3.32 1.24 -22.32
N ASP A 63 -4.31 1.88 -21.67
CA ASP A 63 -4.12 2.54 -20.37
C ASP A 63 -4.54 1.64 -19.19
N LEU A 64 -5.49 0.71 -19.41
CA LEU A 64 -5.99 -0.19 -18.37
C LEU A 64 -5.51 -1.63 -18.53
N GLY A 65 -5.68 -2.21 -19.73
CA GLY A 65 -5.36 -3.59 -20.08
C GLY A 65 -6.15 -4.65 -19.31
N MET A 66 -5.71 -5.90 -19.47
CA MET A 66 -6.18 -7.07 -18.71
C MET A 66 -5.25 -7.36 -17.52
N PRO A 67 -5.75 -7.91 -16.40
CA PRO A 67 -4.89 -8.28 -15.27
C PRO A 67 -3.89 -9.37 -15.70
N GLY A 68 -2.64 -9.27 -15.23
CA GLY A 68 -1.57 -10.20 -15.62
C GLY A 68 -0.88 -9.87 -16.94
N GLU A 69 -1.25 -8.78 -17.61
CA GLU A 69 -0.66 -8.33 -18.87
C GLU A 69 -0.27 -6.84 -18.77
N TYR A 70 0.71 -6.40 -19.56
CA TYR A 70 1.07 -4.97 -19.64
C TYR A 70 -0.16 -4.13 -20.02
N PRO A 71 -0.41 -2.95 -19.41
CA PRO A 71 0.46 -2.20 -18.47
C PRO A 71 0.34 -2.60 -17.00
N TYR A 72 -0.34 -3.70 -16.68
CA TYR A 72 -0.57 -4.21 -15.32
C TYR A 72 -1.35 -3.27 -14.40
N THR A 73 -2.05 -2.27 -14.94
CA THR A 73 -2.87 -1.32 -14.17
C THR A 73 -3.92 -2.05 -13.32
N ARG A 74 -4.43 -3.21 -13.80
CA ARG A 74 -5.40 -4.05 -13.08
C ARG A 74 -4.76 -5.13 -12.19
N GLY A 75 -3.44 -5.13 -12.05
CA GLY A 75 -2.66 -6.08 -11.25
C GLY A 75 -1.75 -6.97 -12.10
N ILE A 76 -0.66 -7.45 -11.47
CA ILE A 76 0.38 -8.28 -12.09
C ILE A 76 0.00 -9.75 -12.29
N HIS A 77 -1.14 -10.20 -11.75
CA HIS A 77 -1.58 -11.59 -11.82
C HIS A 77 -2.99 -11.67 -12.41
N ALA A 78 -3.19 -12.53 -13.41
CA ALA A 78 -4.47 -12.69 -14.11
C ALA A 78 -5.62 -13.10 -13.18
N THR A 79 -5.34 -13.95 -12.18
CA THR A 79 -6.35 -14.40 -11.20
C THR A 79 -6.52 -13.45 -10.01
N GLY A 80 -5.60 -12.50 -9.82
CA GLY A 80 -5.52 -11.66 -8.62
C GLY A 80 -5.74 -12.46 -7.32
N TYR A 81 -6.53 -11.89 -6.41
CA TYR A 81 -6.83 -12.50 -5.11
C TYR A 81 -7.85 -13.64 -5.15
N ARG A 82 -8.46 -13.94 -6.32
CA ARG A 82 -9.28 -15.16 -6.48
C ARG A 82 -8.41 -16.41 -6.57
N GLY A 83 -7.17 -16.28 -7.06
CA GLY A 83 -6.20 -17.37 -7.11
C GLY A 83 -5.45 -17.53 -5.79
N LYS A 84 -4.87 -16.43 -5.28
CA LYS A 84 -4.14 -16.41 -4.01
C LYS A 84 -4.34 -15.05 -3.32
N PRO A 85 -4.80 -15.00 -2.05
CA PRO A 85 -4.82 -13.77 -1.27
C PRO A 85 -3.42 -13.16 -1.15
N TRP A 86 -3.34 -11.87 -0.78
CA TRP A 86 -2.05 -11.28 -0.43
C TRP A 86 -1.43 -11.99 0.78
N THR A 87 -0.10 -11.97 0.88
CA THR A 87 0.59 -12.51 2.04
C THR A 87 0.31 -11.61 3.25
N MET A 88 -0.35 -12.14 4.27
CA MET A 88 -0.34 -11.51 5.59
C MET A 88 1.07 -11.67 6.16
N ARG A 89 1.77 -10.54 6.30
CA ARG A 89 3.16 -10.47 6.74
C ARG A 89 3.27 -9.47 7.88
N MET A 90 3.21 -9.96 9.11
CA MET A 90 3.40 -9.15 10.30
C MET A 90 4.88 -8.81 10.48
N PHE A 91 5.18 -7.52 10.63
CA PHE A 91 6.50 -7.02 10.99
C PHE A 91 6.71 -7.15 12.49
N ALA A 92 7.72 -7.92 12.91
CA ALA A 92 7.98 -8.21 14.31
C ALA A 92 9.48 -8.39 14.59
N GLY A 93 9.86 -8.02 15.80
CA GLY A 93 11.22 -8.10 16.33
C GLY A 93 11.29 -7.23 17.57
N PHE A 94 11.76 -7.78 18.68
CA PHE A 94 11.99 -7.08 19.94
C PHE A 94 12.85 -7.97 20.85
N GLY A 95 13.74 -7.34 21.61
CA GLY A 95 14.55 -8.03 22.61
C GLY A 95 15.55 -8.99 21.97
N THR A 96 15.65 -10.18 22.57
CA THR A 96 16.57 -11.22 22.12
C THR A 96 16.01 -12.05 20.95
N ALA A 97 16.88 -12.85 20.34
CA ALA A 97 16.48 -13.79 19.30
C ALA A 97 15.43 -14.81 19.79
N GLU A 98 15.53 -15.27 21.04
CA GLU A 98 14.58 -16.19 21.67
C GLU A 98 13.19 -15.55 21.80
N GLU A 99 13.10 -14.32 22.34
CA GLU A 99 11.84 -13.62 22.53
C GLU A 99 11.14 -13.35 21.18
N THR A 100 11.91 -12.98 20.16
CA THR A 100 11.37 -12.79 18.81
C THR A 100 10.99 -14.13 18.15
N ASN A 101 11.73 -15.21 18.38
CA ASN A 101 11.38 -16.54 17.90
C ASN A 101 10.03 -17.03 18.48
N GLU A 102 9.81 -16.84 19.79
CA GLU A 102 8.52 -17.13 20.43
C GLU A 102 7.38 -16.36 19.75
N ARG A 103 7.62 -15.07 19.45
CA ARG A 103 6.65 -14.26 18.70
C ARG A 103 6.42 -14.78 17.29
N PHE A 104 7.45 -15.22 16.58
CA PHE A 104 7.29 -15.80 15.24
C PHE A 104 6.49 -17.10 15.27
N LYS A 105 6.76 -18.01 16.21
CA LYS A 105 5.97 -19.24 16.41
C LYS A 105 4.50 -18.90 16.65
N TYR A 106 4.22 -17.97 17.57
CA TYR A 106 2.86 -17.47 17.82
C TYR A 106 2.19 -16.94 16.54
N LEU A 107 2.88 -16.13 15.75
CA LEU A 107 2.33 -15.58 14.51
C LEU A 107 2.00 -16.68 13.48
N VAL A 108 2.92 -17.62 13.29
CA VAL A 108 2.75 -18.75 12.35
C VAL A 108 1.57 -19.62 12.77
N GLU A 109 1.45 -19.95 14.06
CA GLU A 109 0.32 -20.70 14.62
C GLU A 109 -1.03 -20.00 14.39
N ASN A 110 -1.03 -18.66 14.32
CA ASN A 110 -2.21 -17.84 14.04
C ASN A 110 -2.41 -17.50 12.54
N GLY A 111 -1.73 -18.22 11.64
CA GLY A 111 -1.96 -18.15 10.19
C GLY A 111 -1.14 -17.10 9.45
N ASN A 112 -0.13 -16.50 10.10
CA ASN A 112 0.83 -15.62 9.42
C ASN A 112 1.88 -16.46 8.68
N MET A 113 1.76 -16.51 7.35
CA MET A 113 2.65 -17.31 6.48
C MET A 113 3.83 -16.51 5.91
N GLY A 114 3.93 -15.22 6.23
CA GLY A 114 5.07 -14.36 5.88
C GLY A 114 5.71 -13.75 7.12
N LEU A 115 6.97 -14.05 7.42
CA LEU A 115 7.72 -13.42 8.51
C LEU A 115 8.42 -12.16 8.01
N SER A 116 8.42 -11.10 8.81
CA SER A 116 9.21 -9.91 8.52
C SER A 116 9.92 -9.46 9.78
N VAL A 117 11.25 -9.46 9.73
CA VAL A 117 12.11 -9.26 10.90
C VAL A 117 12.42 -7.77 11.07
N ALA A 118 12.09 -7.22 12.22
CA ALA A 118 12.52 -5.89 12.64
C ALA A 118 13.81 -6.02 13.45
N PHE A 119 14.91 -5.45 12.97
CA PHE A 119 16.19 -5.46 13.69
C PHE A 119 16.34 -4.22 14.57
N ASP A 120 17.08 -4.35 15.66
CA ASP A 120 17.40 -3.21 16.52
C ASP A 120 18.38 -2.23 15.84
N LEU A 121 18.56 -1.05 16.46
CA LEU A 121 19.38 0.00 15.86
C LEU A 121 20.85 -0.43 15.71
N ALA A 122 21.41 -1.13 16.70
CA ALA A 122 22.79 -1.59 16.65
C ALA A 122 23.04 -2.52 15.45
N THR A 123 22.18 -3.52 15.28
CA THR A 123 22.19 -4.46 14.15
C THR A 123 22.05 -3.72 12.81
N LEU A 124 21.12 -2.77 12.71
CA LEU A 124 20.90 -1.97 11.49
C LEU A 124 22.10 -1.09 11.13
N MET A 125 22.83 -0.61 12.13
CA MET A 125 24.01 0.23 11.95
C MET A 125 25.31 -0.56 11.80
N GLY A 126 25.26 -1.90 11.94
CA GLY A 126 26.42 -2.79 11.77
C GLY A 126 27.31 -2.88 13.01
N TYR A 127 26.77 -2.64 14.20
CA TYR A 127 27.46 -2.82 15.48
C TYR A 127 27.03 -4.10 16.17
N ASP A 128 28.01 -4.76 16.79
CA ASP A 128 27.72 -5.82 17.76
C ASP A 128 27.09 -5.22 19.03
N THR A 129 26.33 -6.06 19.75
CA THR A 129 25.58 -5.66 20.94
C THR A 129 26.45 -5.03 22.04
N ASP A 130 27.71 -5.44 22.14
CA ASP A 130 28.67 -4.96 23.14
C ASP A 130 29.51 -3.76 22.68
N ALA A 131 29.27 -3.26 21.46
CA ALA A 131 29.91 -2.05 20.97
C ALA A 131 29.51 -0.84 21.86
N PRO A 132 30.44 0.08 22.16
CA PRO A 132 30.12 1.30 22.90
C PRO A 132 28.96 2.10 22.29
N GLU A 133 28.82 2.09 20.96
CA GLU A 133 27.77 2.74 20.19
C GLU A 133 26.39 2.09 20.37
N ALA A 134 26.33 0.82 20.78
CA ALA A 134 25.10 0.07 21.00
C ALA A 134 24.53 0.19 22.42
N LEU A 135 25.23 0.89 23.32
CA LEU A 135 24.86 0.98 24.74
C LEU A 135 23.42 1.52 24.92
N GLY A 136 22.55 0.69 25.49
CA GLY A 136 21.16 1.04 25.78
C GLY A 136 20.18 0.89 24.59
N GLU A 137 20.65 0.39 23.45
CA GLU A 137 19.83 0.18 22.26
C GLU A 137 19.54 -1.30 21.96
N PHE A 138 20.22 -2.22 22.66
CA PHE A 138 20.01 -3.66 22.55
C PHE A 138 18.52 -4.02 22.62
N GLY A 139 18.01 -4.63 21.55
CA GLY A 139 16.67 -5.22 21.51
C GLY A 139 15.51 -4.22 21.63
N LYS A 140 15.75 -2.91 21.64
CA LYS A 140 14.76 -1.91 22.06
C LYS A 140 13.70 -1.61 21.00
N CYS A 141 14.09 -1.58 19.74
CA CYS A 141 13.21 -1.27 18.60
C CYS A 141 13.16 -2.41 17.57
N GLY A 142 13.69 -3.58 17.93
CA GLY A 142 13.84 -4.73 17.05
C GLY A 142 14.58 -5.86 17.76
N VAL A 143 14.79 -6.98 17.09
CA VAL A 143 15.63 -8.06 17.59
C VAL A 143 17.11 -7.72 17.43
N ALA A 144 17.91 -7.98 18.44
CA ALA A 144 19.36 -7.85 18.38
C ALA A 144 20.00 -9.10 17.74
N ILE A 145 20.85 -8.90 16.73
CA ILE A 145 21.61 -9.98 16.06
C ILE A 145 23.05 -9.51 15.91
N SER A 146 23.99 -10.23 16.53
CA SER A 146 25.43 -9.93 16.43
C SER A 146 26.22 -11.09 15.81
N SER A 147 25.57 -12.23 15.58
CA SER A 147 26.22 -13.42 15.05
C SER A 147 25.27 -14.34 14.29
N LEU A 148 25.85 -15.34 13.61
CA LEU A 148 25.08 -16.45 13.06
C LEU A 148 24.27 -17.17 14.14
N LYS A 149 24.78 -17.24 15.38
CA LYS A 149 24.13 -17.98 16.45
C LYS A 149 22.76 -17.38 16.79
N ASP A 150 22.67 -16.06 16.79
CA ASP A 150 21.41 -15.36 17.06
C ASP A 150 20.40 -15.62 15.95
N MET A 151 20.85 -15.68 14.68
CA MET A 151 19.99 -16.03 13.55
C MET A 151 19.49 -17.48 13.60
N GLU A 152 20.33 -18.42 14.04
CA GLU A 152 19.90 -19.81 14.28
C GLU A 152 18.78 -19.87 15.33
N ILE A 153 18.93 -19.12 16.43
CA ILE A 153 17.94 -19.06 17.50
C ILE A 153 16.65 -18.39 17.01
N LEU A 154 16.78 -17.28 16.29
CA LEU A 154 15.66 -16.51 15.76
C LEU A 154 14.73 -17.37 14.89
N PHE A 155 15.29 -18.30 14.12
CA PHE A 155 14.53 -19.19 13.23
C PHE A 155 14.41 -20.63 13.73
N ASP A 156 14.80 -20.91 14.97
CA ASP A 156 14.69 -22.26 15.53
C ASP A 156 13.23 -22.76 15.50
N GLY A 157 13.03 -23.95 14.95
CA GLY A 157 11.70 -24.56 14.78
C GLY A 157 10.78 -23.88 13.75
N ILE A 158 11.26 -22.90 12.99
CA ILE A 158 10.49 -22.24 11.92
C ILE A 158 10.75 -22.96 10.58
N PRO A 159 9.71 -23.42 9.84
CA PRO A 159 9.89 -24.15 8.59
C PRO A 159 10.18 -23.20 7.41
N LEU A 160 11.43 -22.73 7.31
CA LEU A 160 11.89 -21.76 6.30
C LEU A 160 11.67 -22.19 4.84
N ASP A 161 11.48 -23.48 4.57
CA ASP A 161 11.16 -24.03 3.25
C ASP A 161 9.69 -23.83 2.85
N LYS A 162 8.80 -23.53 3.81
CA LYS A 162 7.34 -23.44 3.61
C LYS A 162 6.79 -22.03 3.77
N ILE A 163 7.55 -21.14 4.37
CA ILE A 163 7.16 -19.75 4.63
C ILE A 163 8.13 -18.79 3.97
N SER A 164 7.72 -17.52 3.89
CA SER A 164 8.48 -16.45 3.24
C SER A 164 8.80 -15.32 4.19
#